data_AF-A0A151I0W0-F1
#
_entry.id   AF-A0A151I0W0-F1
#
_cell.length_a   1.000
_cell.length_b   1.000
_cell.length_c   1.000
_cell.angle_alpha   90.00
_cell.angle_beta   90.00
_cell.angle_gamma   90.00
#
_symmetry.space_group_name_H-M   'P 1'
#
loop_
_entity.id
_entity.type
_entity.pdbx_description
1 polymer ?
#
loop_
_entity_poly.entity_id
_entity_poly.type
_entity_poly.pdbx_seq_one_letter_code
_entity_poly.pdbx_strand_id
1 'polypeptide(L)'
;MLIVLVGLILQLHFREPPGAFANLEIASAEHLRETCCLYAGTYMHGTAYLLAFVRLVATELSLVIYSREKTQHKSLPPHTTLQRQVKANRSVHIPRFYFPGGKPHSLSQLEMIISKITAAFQSLPNCRVSQAQFNIITKACDLPLYWKVPLFLAAGGEQKGFVEMNIFLEFWKKLTTIHHDPANKFISIVTRGLRNNILPEDLIPLVQDVVETHPGLTFLKEATEFHSRYVHTVIARIFYCVNRSWSGKISIAELRRSNLLAMIAMLEHEEDINQVTAYFSYEHFYVIYCKFWELDRDHDLFIDKIDLTRHNDHALSTRMIERIFSGAVTRGGKIKNSNDVQQTEGKMSYTEFVWFLLSEEDKNHPTAIEYWFRCMDLDGDGYLSMYELEYFYEEQLRRMEAIGLDTLPFEDCLCQMLDMIHPVIPGKISLNDLKKCKMTSIFFDTFFNLEKYLDHEQRDPFASTRDHDPDGQEVCNYWDRFAAEEYELLVAEENGNEQQEQMLHTIVSWKLSPNVDILIDNSMDMVKDSNSLMNSLDIYMQQSKHDSGDTDYADSDN
;
A
#
# COMPACT_ATOMS: atom_id res chain seq x y z
N MET A 1 -32.08 -16.98 18.10
CA MET A 1 -32.63 -17.87 17.06
C MET A 1 -33.95 -18.53 17.44
N LEU A 2 -34.08 -19.30 18.55
CA LEU A 2 -35.33 -20.02 18.85
C LEU A 2 -36.57 -19.11 19.08
N ILE A 3 -36.42 -17.93 19.69
CA ILE A 3 -37.53 -16.98 19.89
C ILE A 3 -38.06 -16.46 18.54
N VAL A 4 -37.15 -16.23 17.59
CA VAL A 4 -37.49 -15.81 16.21
C VAL A 4 -38.20 -16.95 15.48
N LEU A 5 -37.79 -18.20 15.70
CA LEU A 5 -38.44 -19.38 15.13
C LEU A 5 -39.89 -19.56 15.63
N VAL A 6 -40.13 -19.31 16.93
CA VAL A 6 -41.48 -19.36 17.53
C VAL A 6 -42.38 -18.24 17.01
N GLY A 7 -41.83 -17.03 16.84
CA GLY A 7 -42.54 -15.90 16.22
C GLY A 7 -42.98 -16.20 14.79
N LEU A 8 -42.09 -16.80 13.98
CA LEU A 8 -42.39 -17.22 12.59
C LEU A 8 -43.48 -18.30 12.51
N ILE A 9 -43.51 -19.26 13.42
CA ILE A 9 -44.52 -20.33 13.45
C ILE A 9 -45.91 -19.76 13.79
N LEU A 10 -45.99 -18.81 14.72
CA LEU A 10 -47.25 -18.13 15.07
C LEU A 10 -47.77 -17.28 13.89
N GLN A 11 -46.87 -16.62 13.16
CA GLN A 11 -47.20 -15.80 12.00
C GLN A 11 -47.73 -16.62 10.81
N LEU A 12 -47.20 -17.85 10.63
CA LEU A 12 -47.64 -18.78 9.58
C LEU A 12 -49.00 -19.43 9.86
N HIS A 13 -49.40 -19.61 11.12
CA HIS A 13 -50.64 -20.32 11.47
C HIS A 13 -51.85 -19.40 11.72
N PHE A 14 -51.64 -18.16 12.19
CA PHE A 14 -52.76 -17.29 12.60
C PHE A 14 -53.02 -16.08 11.67
N ARG A 15 -52.23 -15.90 10.60
CA ARG A 15 -52.47 -14.91 9.52
C ARG A 15 -52.72 -13.46 10.00
N GLU A 16 -51.98 -13.01 11.01
CA GLU A 16 -52.03 -11.62 11.48
C GLU A 16 -51.01 -10.70 10.77
N PRO A 17 -51.30 -9.39 10.65
CA PRO A 17 -50.43 -8.44 9.97
C PRO A 17 -49.10 -8.18 10.71
N PRO A 18 -48.02 -7.85 9.98
CA PRO A 18 -46.62 -7.88 10.46
C PRO A 18 -46.26 -6.85 11.57
N GLY A 19 -47.21 -6.10 12.12
CA GLY A 19 -46.97 -5.04 13.09
C GLY A 19 -47.18 -5.41 14.57
N ALA A 20 -47.78 -6.56 14.88
CA ALA A 20 -48.19 -6.88 16.26
C ALA A 20 -47.04 -7.34 17.19
N PHE A 21 -45.88 -7.73 16.66
CA PHE A 21 -44.79 -8.36 17.43
C PHE A 21 -43.56 -7.47 17.67
N ALA A 22 -43.62 -6.18 17.30
CA ALA A 22 -42.49 -5.26 17.41
C ALA A 22 -42.07 -4.93 18.86
N ASN A 23 -42.86 -5.31 19.87
CA ASN A 23 -42.59 -5.03 21.29
C ASN A 23 -42.23 -6.27 22.14
N LEU A 24 -41.84 -7.40 21.53
CA LEU A 24 -41.41 -8.60 22.27
C LEU A 24 -39.91 -8.65 22.61
N GLU A 25 -39.22 -7.51 22.59
CA GLU A 25 -37.90 -7.41 23.21
C GLU A 25 -38.07 -7.31 24.73
N ILE A 26 -37.75 -8.42 25.40
CA ILE A 26 -37.61 -8.57 26.86
C ILE A 26 -38.95 -8.73 27.59
N ALA A 27 -39.63 -9.85 27.38
CA ALA A 27 -40.67 -10.33 28.28
C ALA A 27 -40.13 -11.53 29.09
N SER A 28 -40.32 -11.51 30.41
CA SER A 28 -39.91 -12.63 31.28
C SER A 28 -40.63 -13.92 30.87
N ALA A 29 -40.03 -15.09 31.16
CA ALA A 29 -40.65 -16.39 30.86
C ALA A 29 -42.07 -16.54 31.46
N GLU A 30 -42.38 -15.80 32.53
CA GLU A 30 -43.72 -15.72 33.12
C GLU A 30 -44.72 -14.99 32.24
N HIS A 31 -44.31 -13.93 31.54
CA HIS A 31 -45.18 -13.15 30.66
C HIS A 31 -45.57 -13.94 29.38
N LEU A 32 -44.64 -14.74 28.84
CA LEU A 32 -44.94 -15.69 27.76
C LEU A 32 -45.90 -16.79 28.22
N ARG A 33 -45.80 -17.22 29.48
CA ARG A 33 -46.69 -18.22 30.08
C ARG A 33 -48.12 -17.67 30.25
N GLU A 34 -48.26 -16.44 30.73
CA GLU A 34 -49.57 -15.78 30.87
C GLU A 34 -50.22 -15.47 29.52
N THR A 35 -49.44 -15.02 28.53
CA THR A 35 -49.96 -14.70 27.18
C THR A 35 -50.46 -15.97 26.47
N CYS A 36 -49.75 -17.10 26.60
CA CYS A 36 -50.20 -18.39 26.08
C CYS A 36 -51.44 -18.93 26.81
N CYS A 37 -51.58 -18.67 28.12
CA CYS A 37 -52.77 -19.07 28.89
C CYS A 37 -54.02 -18.24 28.51
N LEU A 38 -53.85 -16.95 28.21
CA LEU A 38 -54.94 -16.07 27.74
C LEU A 38 -55.46 -16.46 26.36
N TYR A 39 -54.58 -16.86 25.44
CA TYR A 39 -54.96 -17.30 24.09
C TYR A 39 -55.51 -18.74 24.02
N ALA A 40 -55.21 -19.59 25.01
CA ALA A 40 -55.76 -20.95 25.09
C ALA A 40 -57.25 -20.99 25.49
N GLY A 41 -57.81 -19.89 25.99
CA GLY A 41 -59.20 -19.81 26.46
C GLY A 41 -60.28 -19.73 25.38
N THR A 42 -59.92 -19.51 24.10
CA THR A 42 -60.88 -19.17 23.04
C THR A 42 -61.04 -20.18 21.91
N TYR A 43 -60.23 -21.25 21.86
CA TYR A 43 -60.34 -22.27 20.80
C TYR A 43 -60.30 -23.70 21.34
N MET A 44 -61.49 -24.24 21.57
CA MET A 44 -61.74 -25.65 21.88
C MET A 44 -61.63 -26.51 20.61
N HIS A 45 -60.42 -26.96 20.29
CA HIS A 45 -60.09 -28.28 19.72
C HIS A 45 -58.66 -28.23 19.15
N GLY A 46 -57.70 -28.93 19.79
CA GLY A 46 -56.31 -29.04 19.34
C GLY A 46 -55.24 -28.76 20.41
N THR A 47 -55.65 -28.48 21.65
CA THR A 47 -54.81 -27.93 22.72
C THR A 47 -53.86 -28.91 23.39
N ALA A 48 -53.98 -30.22 23.20
CA ALA A 48 -53.13 -31.20 23.90
C ALA A 48 -51.69 -31.25 23.36
N TYR A 49 -51.50 -31.17 22.04
CA TYR A 49 -50.18 -31.28 21.41
C TYR A 49 -49.35 -30.00 21.58
N LEU A 50 -49.99 -28.83 21.52
CA LEU A 50 -49.29 -27.56 21.68
C LEU A 50 -48.86 -27.35 23.14
N LEU A 51 -49.70 -27.70 24.12
CA LEU A 51 -49.31 -27.66 25.54
C LEU A 51 -48.19 -28.66 25.87
N ALA A 52 -48.22 -29.85 25.24
CA ALA A 52 -47.16 -30.84 25.41
C ALA A 52 -45.83 -30.34 24.82
N PHE A 53 -45.86 -29.72 23.64
CA PHE A 53 -44.65 -29.16 23.01
C PHE A 53 -44.08 -27.98 23.81
N VAL A 54 -44.92 -27.07 24.30
CA VAL A 54 -44.48 -25.94 25.15
C VAL A 54 -43.91 -26.44 26.48
N ARG A 55 -44.49 -27.48 27.09
CA ARG A 55 -43.92 -28.11 28.30
C ARG A 55 -42.58 -28.79 28.02
N LEU A 56 -42.44 -29.48 26.90
CA LEU A 56 -41.18 -30.13 26.52
C LEU A 56 -40.05 -29.11 26.33
N VAL A 57 -40.34 -28.03 25.59
CA VAL A 57 -39.37 -26.94 25.34
C VAL A 57 -39.01 -26.19 26.63
N ALA A 58 -39.97 -25.97 27.54
CA ALA A 58 -39.70 -25.34 28.84
C ALA A 58 -38.86 -26.24 29.77
N THR A 59 -39.04 -27.56 29.69
CA THR A 59 -38.26 -28.52 30.49
C THR A 59 -36.83 -28.64 29.97
N GLU A 60 -36.64 -28.68 28.65
CA GLU A 60 -35.32 -28.62 27.99
C GLU A 60 -34.59 -27.30 28.30
N LEU A 61 -35.28 -26.15 28.23
CA LEU A 61 -34.71 -24.86 28.62
C LEU A 61 -34.29 -24.81 30.10
N SER A 62 -35.10 -25.41 30.98
CA SER A 62 -34.79 -25.48 32.42
C SER A 62 -33.58 -26.38 32.71
N LEU A 63 -33.44 -27.49 31.98
CA LEU A 63 -32.30 -28.40 32.06
C LEU A 63 -31.01 -27.80 31.48
N VAL A 64 -31.11 -27.03 30.39
CA VAL A 64 -29.97 -26.30 29.81
C VAL A 64 -29.50 -25.17 30.73
N ILE A 65 -30.41 -24.44 31.37
CA ILE A 65 -30.06 -23.39 32.34
C ILE A 65 -29.45 -24.02 33.61
N TYR A 66 -30.03 -25.10 34.14
CA TYR A 66 -29.52 -25.80 35.32
C TYR A 66 -28.15 -26.47 35.07
N SER A 67 -27.91 -27.01 33.87
CA SER A 67 -26.62 -27.58 33.49
C SER A 67 -25.54 -26.51 33.28
N ARG A 68 -25.94 -25.31 32.85
CA ARG A 68 -25.05 -24.14 32.69
C ARG A 68 -24.67 -23.49 34.03
N GLU A 69 -25.54 -23.55 35.04
CA GLU A 69 -25.21 -23.15 36.41
C GLU A 69 -24.25 -24.11 37.11
N LYS A 70 -24.31 -25.42 36.82
CA LYS A 70 -23.41 -26.42 37.42
C LYS A 70 -22.00 -26.48 36.82
N THR A 71 -21.74 -25.84 35.68
CA THR A 71 -20.42 -25.84 35.02
C THR A 71 -19.60 -24.55 35.22
N GLN A 72 -20.08 -23.57 35.98
CA GLN A 72 -19.36 -22.32 36.29
C GLN A 72 -18.91 -22.14 37.76
N HIS A 73 -18.73 -23.23 38.51
CA HIS A 73 -17.89 -23.20 39.72
C HIS A 73 -16.49 -23.76 39.43
N LYS A 74 -15.76 -23.10 38.51
CA LYS A 74 -14.30 -23.11 38.51
C LYS A 74 -13.85 -21.73 38.96
N SER A 75 -13.08 -21.72 40.04
CA SER A 75 -12.47 -20.57 40.70
C SER A 75 -12.06 -19.46 39.73
N LEU A 76 -12.75 -18.32 39.80
CA LEU A 76 -12.25 -17.05 39.29
C LEU A 76 -10.86 -16.80 39.91
N PRO A 77 -9.85 -16.37 39.12
CA PRO A 77 -8.56 -16.00 39.70
C PRO A 77 -8.77 -14.88 40.73
N PRO A 78 -8.00 -14.85 41.83
CA PRO A 78 -8.20 -13.88 42.89
C PRO A 78 -8.04 -12.49 42.30
N HIS A 79 -9.07 -11.66 42.52
CA HIS A 79 -9.17 -10.24 42.16
C HIS A 79 -7.82 -9.58 41.87
N THR A 80 -7.65 -9.08 40.65
CA THR A 80 -6.52 -8.22 40.32
C THR A 80 -6.45 -7.07 41.32
N THR A 81 -5.25 -6.71 41.75
CA THR A 81 -4.97 -5.70 42.80
C THR A 81 -5.71 -4.37 42.58
N LEU A 82 -6.02 -4.05 41.32
CA LEU A 82 -6.83 -2.91 40.88
C LEU A 82 -8.28 -2.93 41.41
N GLN A 83 -8.97 -4.07 41.43
CA GLN A 83 -10.36 -4.14 41.88
C GLN A 83 -10.50 -3.93 43.40
N ARG A 84 -9.49 -4.32 44.20
CA ARG A 84 -9.46 -4.02 45.64
C ARG A 84 -9.24 -2.53 45.92
N GLN A 85 -8.39 -1.86 45.13
CA GLN A 85 -8.13 -0.43 45.30
C GLN A 85 -9.35 0.44 44.94
N VAL A 86 -10.13 0.06 43.92
CA VAL A 86 -11.34 0.79 43.51
C VAL A 86 -12.47 0.70 44.54
N LYS A 87 -12.60 -0.43 45.27
CA LYS A 87 -13.60 -0.56 46.36
C LYS A 87 -13.23 0.18 47.64
N ALA A 88 -11.95 0.45 47.88
CA ALA A 88 -11.47 1.15 49.07
C ALA A 88 -11.47 2.68 48.92
N ASN A 89 -11.33 3.22 47.71
CA ASN A 89 -11.32 4.66 47.44
C ASN A 89 -12.58 5.09 46.66
N ARG A 90 -13.56 5.67 47.37
CA ARG A 90 -14.83 6.17 46.79
C ARG A 90 -14.72 7.40 45.87
N SER A 91 -13.51 7.79 45.48
CA SER A 91 -13.29 8.83 44.45
C SER A 91 -11.98 8.55 43.71
N VAL A 92 -11.98 7.54 42.84
CA VAL A 92 -10.88 7.40 41.86
C VAL A 92 -11.03 8.54 40.87
N HIS A 93 -10.25 9.60 41.05
CA HIS A 93 -10.15 10.68 40.08
C HIS A 93 -9.46 10.10 38.83
N ILE A 94 -10.26 9.77 37.80
CA ILE A 94 -9.75 9.39 36.48
C ILE A 94 -9.50 10.70 35.72
N PRO A 95 -8.24 11.11 35.52
CA PRO A 95 -7.96 12.32 34.74
C PRO A 95 -8.48 12.15 33.31
N ARG A 96 -8.76 13.28 32.64
CA ARG A 96 -9.09 13.25 31.21
C ARG A 96 -7.98 12.53 30.45
N PHE A 97 -8.32 11.44 29.76
CA PHE A 97 -7.39 10.62 28.98
C PHE A 97 -7.59 10.78 27.47
N TYR A 98 -8.76 11.26 27.03
CA TYR A 98 -9.08 11.49 25.63
C TYR A 98 -8.97 12.98 25.28
N PHE A 99 -8.08 13.28 24.33
CA PHE A 99 -7.78 14.63 23.85
C PHE A 99 -7.91 14.67 22.31
N PRO A 100 -9.04 15.15 21.77
CA PRO A 100 -9.27 15.20 20.32
C PRO A 100 -8.16 15.97 19.57
N GLY A 101 -7.75 17.12 20.11
CA GLY A 101 -6.70 17.97 19.55
C GLY A 101 -5.27 17.61 19.95
N GLY A 102 -5.06 16.52 20.70
CA GLY A 102 -3.79 16.23 21.37
C GLY A 102 -3.69 16.87 22.75
N LYS A 103 -2.62 16.59 23.50
CA LYS A 103 -2.43 17.16 24.85
C LYS A 103 -2.06 18.65 24.73
N PRO A 104 -2.78 19.57 25.39
CA PRO A 104 -2.49 21.00 25.31
C PRO A 104 -1.08 21.34 25.79
N HIS A 105 -0.42 22.27 25.10
CA HIS A 105 0.84 22.87 25.53
C HIS A 105 0.63 23.85 26.68
N SER A 106 1.71 24.20 27.40
CA SER A 106 1.63 25.25 28.42
C SER A 106 1.41 26.62 27.77
N LEU A 107 0.66 27.50 28.44
CA LEU A 107 0.42 28.86 27.94
C LEU A 107 1.73 29.64 27.73
N SER A 108 2.72 29.42 28.59
CA SER A 108 4.05 30.04 28.46
C SER A 108 4.77 29.66 27.16
N GLN A 109 4.65 28.40 26.70
CA GLN A 109 5.24 27.97 25.42
C GLN A 109 4.59 28.68 24.25
N LEU A 110 3.26 28.86 24.29
CA LEU A 110 2.52 29.54 23.24
C LEU A 110 2.90 31.02 23.15
N GLU A 111 3.03 31.70 24.29
CA GLU A 111 3.44 33.11 24.34
C GLU A 111 4.86 33.31 23.83
N MET A 112 5.80 32.42 24.17
CA MET A 112 7.16 32.45 23.63
C MET A 112 7.19 32.31 22.11
N ILE A 113 6.44 31.35 21.55
CA ILE A 113 6.36 31.15 20.09
C ILE A 113 5.73 32.37 19.42
N ILE A 114 4.64 32.93 19.98
CA ILE A 114 4.02 34.15 19.44
C ILE A 114 4.99 35.32 19.46
N SER A 115 5.80 35.46 20.51
CA SER A 115 6.83 36.50 20.59
C SER A 115 7.91 36.30 19.53
N LYS A 116 8.39 35.07 19.30
CA LYS A 116 9.34 34.75 18.22
C LYS A 116 8.77 35.10 16.84
N ILE A 117 7.53 34.70 16.56
CA ILE A 117 6.84 35.00 15.30
C ILE A 117 6.73 36.52 15.11
N THR A 118 6.33 37.26 16.14
CA THR A 118 6.20 38.72 16.08
C THR A 118 7.53 39.39 15.76
N ALA A 119 8.62 38.99 16.42
CA ALA A 119 9.96 39.50 16.15
C ALA A 119 10.42 39.18 14.71
N ALA A 120 10.11 37.98 14.20
CA ALA A 120 10.43 37.58 12.84
C ALA A 120 9.71 38.45 11.80
N PHE A 121 8.41 38.73 11.98
CA PHE A 121 7.68 39.65 11.10
C PHE A 121 8.18 41.10 11.18
N GLN A 122 8.56 41.58 12.37
CA GLN A 122 9.10 42.93 12.55
C GLN A 122 10.46 43.14 11.87
N SER A 123 11.22 42.06 11.67
CA SER A 123 12.48 42.09 10.93
C SER A 123 12.29 42.26 9.41
N LEU A 124 11.09 42.01 8.90
CA LEU A 124 10.77 42.03 7.47
C LEU A 124 10.18 43.38 7.02
N PRO A 125 10.42 43.79 5.77
CA PRO A 125 9.84 45.02 5.23
C PRO A 125 8.31 45.01 5.30
N ASN A 126 7.73 46.11 5.80
CA ASN A 126 6.28 46.29 5.94
C ASN A 126 5.56 45.23 6.79
N CYS A 127 6.27 44.45 7.61
CA CYS A 127 5.71 43.32 8.36
C CYS A 127 4.95 42.32 7.46
N ARG A 128 5.45 42.14 6.24
CA ARG A 128 4.92 41.23 5.21
C ARG A 128 5.98 40.22 4.82
N VAL A 129 5.54 39.00 4.53
CA VAL A 129 6.43 37.92 4.08
C VAL A 129 5.90 37.32 2.78
N SER A 130 6.77 37.16 1.79
CA SER A 130 6.48 36.44 0.55
C SER A 130 6.79 34.95 0.72
N GLN A 131 6.33 34.11 -0.21
CA GLN A 131 6.61 32.67 -0.21
C GLN A 131 8.12 32.36 -0.12
N ALA A 132 8.95 33.11 -0.86
CA ALA A 132 10.40 32.88 -0.92
C ALA A 132 11.12 33.05 0.43
N GLN A 133 10.60 33.91 1.31
CA GLN A 133 11.18 34.20 2.64
C GLN A 133 10.41 33.54 3.78
N PHE A 134 9.44 32.67 3.47
CA PHE A 134 8.54 32.10 4.46
C PHE A 134 9.22 31.04 5.36
N ASN A 135 10.40 30.57 4.98
CA ASN A 135 11.28 29.77 5.84
C ASN A 135 11.56 30.45 7.19
N ILE A 136 11.72 31.78 7.21
CA ILE A 136 11.99 32.56 8.44
C ILE A 136 10.83 32.41 9.43
N ILE A 137 9.59 32.54 8.94
CA ILE A 137 8.38 32.40 9.77
C ILE A 137 8.16 30.95 10.20
N THR A 138 8.42 29.99 9.30
CA THR A 138 8.30 28.56 9.59
C THR A 138 9.24 28.15 10.73
N LYS A 139 10.48 28.64 10.72
CA LYS A 139 11.44 28.44 11.82
C LYS A 139 11.05 29.17 13.10
N ALA A 140 10.49 30.37 13.01
CA ALA A 140 9.97 31.07 14.18
C ALA A 140 8.78 30.34 14.86
N CYS A 141 8.05 29.52 14.09
CA CYS A 141 6.99 28.63 14.58
C CYS A 141 7.50 27.32 15.19
N ASP A 142 8.83 27.10 15.23
CA ASP A 142 9.48 25.85 15.62
C ASP A 142 8.97 24.65 14.78
N LEU A 143 8.80 24.85 13.45
CA LEU A 143 8.40 23.82 12.48
C LEU A 143 9.54 23.45 11.51
N PRO A 144 9.51 22.25 10.91
CA PRO A 144 10.46 21.85 9.86
C PRO A 144 10.41 22.79 8.63
N LEU A 145 11.54 22.99 7.97
CA LEU A 145 11.70 23.93 6.85
C LEU A 145 10.68 23.71 5.74
N TYR A 146 10.49 22.47 5.29
CA TYR A 146 9.61 22.13 4.17
C TYR A 146 8.11 22.23 4.48
N TRP A 147 7.75 22.67 5.69
CA TRP A 147 6.37 23.09 5.97
C TRP A 147 6.09 24.50 5.44
N LYS A 148 7.11 25.23 4.95
CA LYS A 148 7.01 26.63 4.55
C LYS A 148 5.93 26.90 3.49
N VAL A 149 5.86 26.11 2.42
CA VAL A 149 4.86 26.30 1.36
C VAL A 149 3.44 25.92 1.86
N PRO A 150 3.20 24.73 2.44
CA PRO A 150 1.90 24.41 3.02
C PRO A 150 1.41 25.42 4.05
N LEU A 151 2.30 25.92 4.92
CA LEU A 151 1.97 26.90 5.95
C LEU A 151 1.65 28.27 5.35
N PHE A 152 2.37 28.69 4.31
CA PHE A 152 2.08 29.92 3.56
C PHE A 152 0.70 29.86 2.88
N LEU A 153 0.38 28.73 2.25
CA LEU A 153 -0.91 28.50 1.60
C LEU A 153 -2.06 28.46 2.63
N ALA A 154 -1.87 27.78 3.76
CA ALA A 154 -2.85 27.72 4.84
C ALA A 154 -3.12 29.09 5.48
N ALA A 155 -2.11 29.97 5.52
CA ALA A 155 -2.24 31.35 5.98
C ALA A 155 -2.87 32.31 4.96
N GLY A 156 -3.25 31.82 3.77
CA GLY A 156 -3.91 32.61 2.73
C GLY A 156 -2.96 33.41 1.84
N GLY A 157 -1.67 33.06 1.79
CA GLY A 157 -0.65 33.78 1.01
C GLY A 157 -0.86 33.73 -0.50
N GLU A 158 -1.53 32.69 -1.01
CA GLU A 158 -1.77 32.46 -2.46
C GLU A 158 -2.50 33.63 -3.14
N GLN A 159 -3.49 34.24 -2.47
CA GLN A 159 -4.32 35.29 -3.07
C GLN A 159 -3.60 36.62 -3.28
N LYS A 160 -2.61 36.93 -2.42
CA LYS A 160 -1.93 38.23 -2.39
C LYS A 160 -0.44 38.12 -2.76
N GLY A 161 0.12 36.92 -2.82
CA GLY A 161 1.56 36.67 -2.95
C GLY A 161 2.37 36.96 -1.68
N PHE A 162 1.72 37.44 -0.61
CA PHE A 162 2.34 37.71 0.69
C PHE A 162 1.35 37.50 1.83
N VAL A 163 1.89 37.30 3.04
CA VAL A 163 1.13 37.21 4.30
C VAL A 163 1.51 38.37 5.22
N GLU A 164 0.51 39.01 5.80
CA GLU A 164 0.69 40.09 6.80
C GLU A 164 0.74 39.52 8.23
N MET A 165 1.55 40.14 9.09
CA MET A 165 1.76 39.71 10.47
C MET A 165 0.46 39.47 11.24
N ASN A 166 -0.49 40.41 11.22
CA ASN A 166 -1.73 40.30 12.00
C ASN A 166 -2.59 39.11 11.55
N ILE A 167 -2.69 38.89 10.24
CA ILE A 167 -3.42 37.75 9.65
C ILE A 167 -2.77 36.43 10.07
N PHE A 168 -1.44 36.36 10.01
CA PHE A 168 -0.72 35.15 10.42
C PHE A 168 -0.85 34.87 11.92
N LEU A 169 -0.75 35.90 12.77
CA LEU A 169 -0.86 35.74 14.22
C LEU A 169 -2.27 35.26 14.63
N GLU A 170 -3.33 35.77 13.99
CA GLU A 170 -4.70 35.29 14.20
C GLU A 170 -4.86 33.83 13.76
N PHE A 171 -4.35 33.48 12.58
CA PHE A 171 -4.32 32.11 12.07
C PHE A 171 -3.59 31.16 13.04
N TRP A 172 -2.37 31.53 13.45
CA TRP A 172 -1.52 30.69 14.31
C TRP A 172 -2.11 30.48 15.70
N LYS A 173 -2.72 31.53 16.28
CA LYS A 173 -3.47 31.43 17.55
C LYS A 173 -4.64 30.46 17.42
N LYS A 174 -5.43 30.56 16.36
CA LYS A 174 -6.56 29.65 16.10
C LYS A 174 -6.07 28.21 15.93
N LEU A 175 -5.04 27.99 15.12
CA LEU A 175 -4.45 26.68 14.87
C LEU A 175 -3.99 26.03 16.18
N THR A 176 -3.23 26.75 17.00
CA THR A 176 -2.58 26.17 18.19
C THR A 176 -3.54 25.99 19.37
N THR A 177 -4.68 26.69 19.37
CA THR A 177 -5.75 26.50 20.35
C THR A 177 -6.51 25.18 20.12
N ILE A 178 -6.60 24.73 18.86
CA ILE A 178 -7.38 23.54 18.46
C ILE A 178 -6.48 22.31 18.30
N HIS A 179 -5.28 22.52 17.72
CA HIS A 179 -4.35 21.47 17.32
C HIS A 179 -3.05 21.57 18.13
N HIS A 180 -2.84 20.59 19.00
CA HIS A 180 -1.75 20.60 19.96
C HIS A 180 -0.59 19.68 19.55
N ASP A 181 -0.83 18.56 18.87
CA ASP A 181 0.25 17.69 18.40
C ASP A 181 0.70 17.99 16.95
N PRO A 182 1.94 17.65 16.56
CA PRO A 182 2.47 17.91 15.22
C PRO A 182 1.60 17.31 14.10
N ALA A 183 1.07 16.10 14.27
CA ALA A 183 0.23 15.45 13.26
C ALA A 183 -1.09 16.21 13.02
N ASN A 184 -1.76 16.66 14.08
CA ASN A 184 -2.95 17.50 13.94
C ASN A 184 -2.64 18.84 13.27
N LYS A 185 -1.54 19.50 13.66
CA LYS A 185 -1.12 20.77 13.04
C LYS A 185 -0.84 20.55 11.55
N PHE A 186 -0.09 19.51 11.21
CA PHE A 186 0.27 19.18 9.83
C PHE A 186 -0.98 18.97 8.98
N ILE A 187 -1.93 18.15 9.43
CA ILE A 187 -3.18 17.89 8.71
C ILE A 187 -3.97 19.19 8.51
N SER A 188 -4.13 19.99 9.56
CA SER A 188 -4.83 21.27 9.42
C SER A 188 -4.12 22.24 8.46
N ILE A 189 -2.79 22.20 8.38
CA ILE A 189 -2.00 23.05 7.48
C ILE A 189 -2.17 22.59 6.04
N VAL A 190 -1.87 21.32 5.73
CA VAL A 190 -1.89 20.81 4.34
C VAL A 190 -3.30 20.82 3.74
N THR A 191 -4.33 20.57 4.56
CA THR A 191 -5.74 20.63 4.13
C THR A 191 -6.34 22.04 4.17
N ARG A 192 -5.56 23.05 4.55
CA ARG A 192 -6.00 24.44 4.75
C ARG A 192 -7.19 24.55 5.74
N GLY A 193 -7.28 23.63 6.70
CA GLY A 193 -8.33 23.54 7.71
C GLY A 193 -9.68 23.04 7.20
N LEU A 194 -9.74 22.53 5.96
CA LEU A 194 -10.98 22.04 5.34
C LEU A 194 -11.36 20.63 5.79
N ARG A 195 -10.35 19.80 6.13
CA ARG A 195 -10.52 18.36 6.39
C ARG A 195 -9.66 17.89 7.56
N ASN A 196 -10.05 16.75 8.14
CA ASN A 196 -9.30 16.06 9.20
C ASN A 196 -8.52 14.84 8.67
N ASN A 197 -8.33 14.76 7.36
CA ASN A 197 -7.60 13.71 6.66
C ASN A 197 -6.90 14.33 5.44
N ILE A 198 -5.79 13.71 5.04
CA ILE A 198 -4.97 14.15 3.91
C ILE A 198 -5.36 13.31 2.68
N LEU A 199 -5.64 13.98 1.58
CA LEU A 199 -5.75 13.39 0.25
C LEU A 199 -4.44 13.55 -0.54
N PRO A 200 -4.18 12.75 -1.59
CA PRO A 200 -2.95 12.85 -2.37
C PRO A 200 -2.65 14.29 -2.83
N GLU A 201 -3.66 15.02 -3.30
CA GLU A 201 -3.53 16.40 -3.77
C GLU A 201 -3.08 17.41 -2.69
N ASP A 202 -3.37 17.12 -1.42
CA ASP A 202 -2.99 18.00 -0.30
C ASP A 202 -1.46 18.01 -0.07
N LEU A 203 -0.75 16.98 -0.54
CA LEU A 203 0.71 16.86 -0.39
C LEU A 203 1.49 17.44 -1.58
N ILE A 204 0.83 17.70 -2.72
CA ILE A 204 1.48 18.23 -3.94
C ILE A 204 2.29 19.50 -3.63
N PRO A 205 1.76 20.54 -2.95
CA PRO A 205 2.52 21.75 -2.71
C PRO A 205 3.76 21.55 -1.83
N LEU A 206 3.75 20.55 -0.95
CA LEU A 206 4.90 20.21 -0.12
C LEU A 206 5.99 19.57 -0.96
N VAL A 207 5.65 18.53 -1.72
CA VAL A 207 6.64 17.78 -2.51
C VAL A 207 7.19 18.63 -3.66
N GLN A 208 6.36 19.47 -4.27
CA GLN A 208 6.80 20.43 -5.28
C GLN A 208 7.85 21.40 -4.72
N ASP A 209 7.66 21.92 -3.50
CA ASP A 209 8.64 22.78 -2.84
C ASP A 209 9.95 22.03 -2.50
N VAL A 210 9.88 20.74 -2.20
CA VAL A 210 11.07 19.89 -2.03
C VAL A 210 11.86 19.81 -3.35
N VAL A 211 11.21 19.51 -4.48
CA VAL A 211 11.85 19.51 -5.81
C VAL A 211 12.48 20.86 -6.14
N GLU A 212 11.76 21.95 -5.86
CA GLU A 212 12.19 23.31 -6.22
C GLU A 212 13.28 23.88 -5.31
N THR A 213 13.49 23.35 -4.10
CA THR A 213 14.37 24.00 -3.12
C THR A 213 15.41 23.10 -2.47
N HIS A 214 15.27 21.78 -2.52
CA HIS A 214 16.27 20.86 -1.96
C HIS A 214 17.56 20.84 -2.79
N PRO A 215 18.76 20.89 -2.16
CA PRO A 215 20.03 20.88 -2.87
C PRO A 215 20.23 19.62 -3.74
N GLY A 216 19.91 18.45 -3.18
CA GLY A 216 19.98 17.16 -3.89
C GLY A 216 19.00 16.98 -5.07
N LEU A 217 18.10 17.92 -5.35
CA LEU A 217 17.18 17.87 -6.51
C LEU A 217 17.36 19.05 -7.47
N THR A 218 18.47 19.79 -7.34
CA THR A 218 18.74 20.98 -8.17
C THR A 218 18.79 20.68 -9.66
N PHE A 219 19.36 19.53 -10.05
CA PHE A 219 19.39 19.08 -11.44
C PHE A 219 17.99 18.81 -12.01
N LEU A 220 17.05 18.35 -11.16
CA LEU A 220 15.70 18.03 -11.58
C LEU A 220 14.94 19.29 -11.99
N LYS A 221 15.27 20.48 -11.44
CA LYS A 221 14.55 21.75 -11.67
C LYS A 221 14.40 22.13 -13.14
N GLU A 222 15.37 21.79 -13.98
CA GLU A 222 15.34 22.12 -15.41
C GLU A 222 14.47 21.12 -16.20
N ALA A 223 14.30 19.90 -15.68
CA ALA A 223 13.59 18.79 -16.31
C ALA A 223 12.11 18.73 -15.86
N THR A 224 11.31 19.70 -16.31
CA THR A 224 9.91 19.88 -15.89
C THR A 224 8.99 18.67 -16.12
N GLU A 225 9.27 17.83 -17.12
CA GLU A 225 8.50 16.60 -17.38
C GLU A 225 8.61 15.59 -16.23
N PHE A 226 9.77 15.51 -15.59
CA PHE A 226 10.04 14.60 -14.48
C PHE A 226 9.52 15.13 -13.14
N HIS A 227 9.23 16.43 -13.01
CA HIS A 227 8.74 17.02 -11.75
C HIS A 227 7.43 16.36 -11.31
N SER A 228 6.47 16.34 -12.23
CA SER A 228 5.14 15.77 -11.97
C SER A 228 5.24 14.29 -11.62
N ARG A 229 6.16 13.55 -12.29
CA ARG A 229 6.40 12.13 -12.04
C ARG A 229 6.98 11.88 -10.67
N TYR A 230 8.04 12.60 -10.31
CA TYR A 230 8.66 12.50 -9.00
C TYR A 230 7.64 12.83 -7.89
N VAL A 231 6.87 13.92 -8.04
CA VAL A 231 5.84 14.30 -7.09
C VAL A 231 4.81 13.19 -6.90
N HIS A 232 4.27 12.62 -7.99
CA HIS A 232 3.31 11.53 -7.91
C HIS A 232 3.90 10.26 -7.28
N THR A 233 5.17 9.94 -7.56
CA THR A 233 5.84 8.76 -6.97
C THR A 233 6.06 8.91 -5.48
N VAL A 234 6.56 10.07 -5.03
CA VAL A 234 6.73 10.34 -3.60
C VAL A 234 5.39 10.26 -2.88
N ILE A 235 4.33 10.86 -3.42
CA ILE A 235 2.99 10.79 -2.83
C ILE A 235 2.46 9.36 -2.80
N ALA A 236 2.63 8.59 -3.89
CA ALA A 236 2.24 7.19 -3.94
C ALA A 236 2.96 6.37 -2.87
N ARG A 237 4.28 6.55 -2.70
CA ARG A 237 5.09 5.92 -1.63
C ARG A 237 4.62 6.33 -0.23
N ILE A 238 4.31 7.60 -0.01
CA ILE A 238 3.76 8.08 1.27
C ILE A 238 2.44 7.36 1.59
N PHE A 239 1.52 7.28 0.63
CA PHE A 239 0.26 6.58 0.85
C PHE A 239 0.47 5.07 1.01
N TYR A 240 1.44 4.47 0.33
CA TYR A 240 1.78 3.05 0.44
C TYR A 240 2.21 2.67 1.86
N CYS A 241 3.06 3.47 2.51
CA CYS A 241 3.51 3.17 3.87
C CYS A 241 2.57 3.70 4.97
N VAL A 242 1.99 4.88 4.80
CA VAL A 242 1.22 5.57 5.85
C VAL A 242 -0.26 5.18 5.85
N ASN A 243 -0.91 5.06 4.69
CA ASN A 243 -2.36 4.80 4.59
C ASN A 243 -2.69 3.31 4.72
N ARG A 244 -2.45 2.77 5.92
CA ARG A 244 -2.68 1.37 6.28
C ARG A 244 -4.14 0.92 6.16
N SER A 245 -5.09 1.85 6.20
CA SER A 245 -6.52 1.54 6.08
C SER A 245 -7.01 1.32 4.64
N TRP A 246 -6.17 1.54 3.61
CA TRP A 246 -6.57 1.50 2.19
C TRP A 246 -7.70 2.48 1.81
N SER A 247 -8.03 3.42 2.69
CA SER A 247 -9.16 4.34 2.52
C SER A 247 -8.92 5.43 1.48
N GLY A 248 -7.68 5.62 1.02
CA GLY A 248 -7.28 6.76 0.20
C GLY A 248 -7.20 8.07 0.98
N LYS A 249 -7.30 8.02 2.32
CA LYS A 249 -7.34 9.19 3.20
C LYS A 249 -6.43 8.95 4.40
N ILE A 250 -5.32 9.67 4.51
CA ILE A 250 -4.45 9.54 5.69
C ILE A 250 -5.12 10.24 6.86
N SER A 251 -5.47 9.46 7.88
CA SER A 251 -6.04 9.94 9.13
C SER A 251 -4.95 10.46 10.09
N ILE A 252 -5.37 11.26 11.07
CA ILE A 252 -4.46 11.72 12.15
C ILE A 252 -3.82 10.54 12.87
N ALA A 253 -4.56 9.45 13.09
CA ALA A 253 -4.05 8.27 13.78
C ALA A 253 -2.99 7.51 12.98
N GLU A 254 -3.17 7.39 11.66
CA GLU A 254 -2.16 6.80 10.77
C GLU A 254 -0.90 7.66 10.71
N LEU A 255 -1.06 8.98 10.55
CA LEU A 255 0.07 9.91 10.52
C LEU A 255 0.91 9.84 11.80
N ARG A 256 0.27 9.76 12.98
CA ARG A 256 0.95 9.62 14.28
C ARG A 256 1.74 8.32 14.44
N ARG A 257 1.32 7.24 13.78
CA ARG A 257 2.00 5.94 13.82
C ARG A 257 3.08 5.80 12.76
N SER A 258 3.16 6.74 11.83
CA SER A 258 4.14 6.75 10.75
C SER A 258 5.38 7.57 11.09
N ASN A 259 6.45 7.38 10.31
CA ASN A 259 7.67 8.18 10.35
C ASN A 259 7.63 9.40 9.40
N LEU A 260 6.52 9.68 8.69
CA LEU A 260 6.46 10.71 7.65
C LEU A 260 6.92 12.09 8.14
N LEU A 261 6.44 12.55 9.30
CA LEU A 261 6.81 13.86 9.84
C LEU A 261 8.28 13.93 10.24
N ALA A 262 8.86 12.81 10.70
CA ALA A 262 10.27 12.74 11.02
C ALA A 262 11.12 12.82 9.74
N MET A 263 10.72 12.11 8.68
CA MET A 263 11.42 12.17 7.38
C MET A 263 11.34 13.56 6.74
N ILE A 264 10.19 14.24 6.81
CA ILE A 264 10.06 15.64 6.34
C ILE A 264 11.00 16.57 7.13
N ALA A 265 11.20 16.32 8.42
CA ALA A 265 12.13 17.08 9.24
C ALA A 265 13.60 16.80 8.89
N MET A 266 13.94 15.57 8.50
CA MET A 266 15.30 15.20 8.10
C MET A 266 15.77 15.89 6.81
N LEU A 267 14.86 16.20 5.87
CA LEU A 267 15.18 16.83 4.58
C LEU A 267 15.94 18.16 4.70
N GLU A 268 15.87 18.87 5.84
CA GLU A 268 16.60 20.14 6.00
C GLU A 268 18.03 19.96 6.50
N HIS A 269 18.37 18.76 6.94
CA HIS A 269 19.67 18.40 7.50
C HIS A 269 20.49 17.54 6.54
N GLU A 270 19.82 16.75 5.72
CA GLU A 270 20.45 15.85 4.75
C GLU A 270 20.50 16.52 3.37
N GLU A 271 21.70 16.76 2.85
CA GLU A 271 21.87 17.41 1.53
C GLU A 271 21.69 16.42 0.37
N ASP A 272 22.07 15.16 0.60
CA ASP A 272 21.88 14.06 -0.33
C ASP A 272 20.49 13.44 -0.14
N ILE A 273 19.61 13.68 -1.14
CA ILE A 273 18.23 13.20 -1.10
C ILE A 273 18.14 11.67 -1.09
N ASN A 274 19.16 10.96 -1.58
CA ASN A 274 19.16 9.50 -1.67
C ASN A 274 19.41 8.84 -0.31
N GLN A 275 20.06 9.53 0.64
CA GLN A 275 20.17 9.05 2.03
C GLN A 275 18.81 9.04 2.76
N VAL A 276 17.84 9.84 2.29
CA VAL A 276 16.46 9.81 2.77
C VAL A 276 15.68 8.76 1.97
N THR A 277 16.04 7.49 2.17
CA THR A 277 15.48 6.34 1.43
C THR A 277 13.96 6.24 1.55
N ALA A 278 13.44 6.61 2.73
CA ALA A 278 12.00 6.70 2.99
C ALA A 278 11.36 7.87 2.21
N TYR A 279 10.49 7.53 1.27
CA TYR A 279 9.65 8.42 0.46
C TYR A 279 10.37 9.25 -0.60
N PHE A 280 11.48 9.92 -0.26
CA PHE A 280 12.03 11.03 -1.06
C PHE A 280 13.24 10.68 -1.94
N SER A 281 13.90 9.53 -1.74
CA SER A 281 15.04 9.11 -2.58
C SER A 281 14.74 9.23 -4.08
N TYR A 282 15.67 9.87 -4.80
CA TYR A 282 15.60 10.05 -6.24
C TYR A 282 15.95 8.77 -6.99
N GLU A 283 16.94 8.01 -6.51
CA GLU A 283 17.31 6.70 -7.08
C GLU A 283 16.10 5.77 -7.15
N HIS A 284 15.32 5.70 -6.08
CA HIS A 284 14.11 4.88 -6.05
C HIS A 284 13.08 5.35 -7.08
N PHE A 285 12.91 6.67 -7.21
CA PHE A 285 12.02 7.23 -8.23
C PHE A 285 12.49 6.86 -9.64
N TYR A 286 13.79 6.97 -9.90
CA TYR A 286 14.38 6.70 -11.21
C TYR A 286 14.15 5.25 -11.63
N VAL A 287 14.44 4.28 -10.75
CA VAL A 287 14.19 2.86 -11.01
C VAL A 287 12.70 2.60 -11.31
N ILE A 288 11.79 3.13 -10.48
CA ILE A 288 10.34 2.98 -10.71
C ILE A 288 9.94 3.56 -12.07
N TYR A 289 10.50 4.71 -12.43
CA TYR A 289 10.18 5.39 -13.67
C TYR A 289 10.73 4.65 -14.90
N CYS A 290 11.97 4.17 -14.87
CA CYS A 290 12.56 3.40 -15.97
C CYS A 290 11.80 2.10 -16.23
N LYS A 291 11.49 1.33 -15.17
CA LYS A 291 10.67 0.11 -15.29
C LYS A 291 9.28 0.39 -15.85
N PHE A 292 8.67 1.54 -15.51
CA PHE A 292 7.41 1.94 -16.13
C PHE A 292 7.58 2.27 -17.62
N TRP A 293 8.61 3.05 -17.95
CA TRP A 293 8.89 3.52 -19.30
C TRP A 293 9.22 2.38 -20.27
N GLU A 294 9.89 1.33 -19.81
CA GLU A 294 10.16 0.11 -20.59
C GLU A 294 8.88 -0.63 -21.02
N LEU A 295 7.83 -0.54 -20.20
CA LEU A 295 6.55 -1.20 -20.44
C LEU A 295 5.62 -0.33 -21.29
N ASP A 296 5.54 0.97 -21.01
CA ASP A 296 4.72 1.98 -21.71
C ASP A 296 5.36 2.41 -23.05
N ARG A 297 5.31 1.51 -24.04
CA ARG A 297 5.93 1.71 -25.38
C ARG A 297 5.18 2.71 -26.26
N ASP A 298 3.88 2.90 -26.04
CA ASP A 298 3.07 3.88 -26.77
C ASP A 298 3.02 5.24 -26.06
N HIS A 299 3.65 5.35 -24.88
CA HIS A 299 3.82 6.57 -24.10
C HIS A 299 2.47 7.23 -23.75
N ASP A 300 1.45 6.40 -23.53
CA ASP A 300 0.10 6.86 -23.19
C ASP A 300 -0.08 7.08 -21.68
N LEU A 301 0.95 6.74 -20.88
CA LEU A 301 1.02 6.86 -19.42
C LEU A 301 0.14 5.88 -18.66
N PHE A 302 -0.31 4.85 -19.36
CA PHE A 302 -1.00 3.70 -18.83
C PHE A 302 -0.27 2.41 -19.20
N ILE A 303 -0.50 1.37 -18.41
CA ILE A 303 0.00 0.02 -18.67
C ILE A 303 -1.23 -0.88 -18.79
N ASP A 304 -1.34 -1.60 -19.89
CA ASP A 304 -2.38 -2.62 -20.05
C ASP A 304 -1.90 -4.00 -19.57
N LYS A 305 -2.78 -5.01 -19.70
CA LYS A 305 -2.43 -6.39 -19.29
C LYS A 305 -1.26 -6.97 -20.09
N ILE A 306 -1.15 -6.65 -21.38
CA ILE A 306 -0.14 -7.17 -22.30
C ILE A 306 1.20 -6.48 -22.03
N ASP A 307 1.18 -5.19 -21.70
CA ASP A 307 2.35 -4.48 -21.20
C ASP A 307 2.84 -5.15 -19.91
N LEU A 308 1.96 -5.36 -18.92
CA LEU A 308 2.36 -5.94 -17.65
C LEU A 308 2.86 -7.40 -17.77
N THR A 309 2.38 -8.19 -18.74
CA THR A 309 2.92 -9.54 -18.98
C THR A 309 4.38 -9.54 -19.38
N ARG A 310 4.91 -8.45 -19.93
CA ARG A 310 6.33 -8.34 -20.32
C ARG A 310 7.25 -8.01 -19.15
N HIS A 311 6.70 -7.60 -18.01
CA HIS A 311 7.49 -7.27 -16.83
C HIS A 311 8.27 -8.50 -16.31
N ASN A 312 9.56 -8.32 -16.03
CA ASN A 312 10.51 -9.35 -15.57
C ASN A 312 10.36 -10.66 -16.35
N ASP A 313 10.49 -10.62 -17.67
CA ASP A 313 10.43 -11.80 -18.56
C ASP A 313 9.24 -12.72 -18.33
N HIS A 314 8.07 -12.12 -18.09
CA HIS A 314 6.82 -12.85 -17.83
C HIS A 314 6.86 -13.63 -16.50
N ALA A 315 7.54 -13.11 -15.47
CA ALA A 315 7.65 -13.75 -14.15
C ALA A 315 6.29 -14.01 -13.49
N LEU A 316 5.36 -13.07 -13.59
CA LEU A 316 4.02 -13.17 -12.99
C LEU A 316 3.06 -14.01 -13.85
N SER A 317 2.21 -14.79 -13.18
CA SER A 317 1.17 -15.58 -13.84
C SER A 317 0.09 -14.69 -14.47
N THR A 318 -0.46 -15.14 -15.60
CA THR A 318 -1.51 -14.40 -16.32
C THR A 318 -2.78 -14.27 -15.47
N ARG A 319 -3.14 -15.32 -14.70
CA ARG A 319 -4.24 -15.25 -13.73
C ARG A 319 -4.00 -14.16 -12.68
N MET A 320 -2.77 -13.99 -12.18
CA MET A 320 -2.46 -12.93 -11.22
C MET A 320 -2.54 -11.54 -11.85
N ILE A 321 -2.02 -11.39 -13.07
CA ILE A 321 -2.14 -10.14 -13.83
C ILE A 321 -3.62 -9.77 -14.01
N GLU A 322 -4.49 -10.71 -14.38
CA GLU A 322 -5.92 -10.45 -14.48
C GLU A 322 -6.54 -9.96 -13.16
N ARG A 323 -6.07 -10.47 -12.02
CA ARG A 323 -6.53 -10.04 -10.71
C ARG A 323 -6.11 -8.62 -10.35
N ILE A 324 -4.91 -8.20 -10.75
CA ILE A 324 -4.46 -6.81 -10.58
C ILE A 324 -5.44 -5.84 -11.26
N PHE A 325 -5.83 -6.14 -12.51
CA PHE A 325 -6.77 -5.33 -13.28
C PHE A 325 -8.26 -5.57 -12.95
N SER A 326 -8.57 -6.47 -12.00
CA SER A 326 -9.96 -6.83 -11.66
C SER A 326 -10.69 -5.81 -10.78
N GLY A 327 -9.96 -4.84 -10.21
CA GLY A 327 -10.48 -3.94 -9.17
C GLY A 327 -10.12 -4.33 -7.74
N ALA A 328 -9.37 -5.43 -7.54
CA ALA A 328 -8.96 -5.89 -6.22
C ALA A 328 -8.04 -4.88 -5.48
N VAL A 329 -7.17 -4.22 -6.26
CA VAL A 329 -6.10 -3.33 -5.77
C VAL A 329 -6.08 -1.96 -6.42
N THR A 330 -6.79 -1.77 -7.55
CA THR A 330 -6.92 -0.46 -8.19
C THR A 330 -7.90 0.43 -7.40
N ARG A 331 -7.45 1.63 -7.05
CA ARG A 331 -8.22 2.59 -6.22
C ARG A 331 -9.24 3.37 -7.05
N GLY A 332 -9.21 3.21 -8.38
CA GLY A 332 -10.22 3.68 -9.33
C GLY A 332 -11.52 2.87 -9.22
N GLY A 333 -12.21 2.97 -8.09
CA GLY A 333 -13.56 2.46 -7.97
C GLY A 333 -14.42 3.14 -9.03
N LYS A 334 -14.86 2.36 -10.04
CA LYS A 334 -15.92 2.66 -11.03
C LYS A 334 -16.66 3.97 -10.75
N ILE A 335 -16.07 5.12 -11.10
CA ILE A 335 -16.78 6.39 -11.07
C ILE A 335 -17.72 6.31 -12.26
N LYS A 336 -18.91 5.76 -12.06
CA LYS A 336 -19.97 5.56 -13.08
C LYS A 336 -20.57 6.88 -13.63
N ASN A 337 -19.85 8.00 -13.48
CA ASN A 337 -20.36 9.34 -13.76
C ASN A 337 -19.39 10.12 -14.68
N SER A 338 -18.99 9.54 -15.81
CA SER A 338 -18.52 10.29 -16.98
C SER A 338 -18.44 9.35 -18.18
N ASN A 339 -18.64 9.88 -19.40
CA ASN A 339 -18.49 9.12 -20.65
C ASN A 339 -17.01 8.70 -20.94
N ASP A 340 -16.10 8.87 -19.98
CA ASP A 340 -14.66 8.55 -20.04
C ASP A 340 -14.32 7.18 -19.43
N VAL A 341 -15.28 6.51 -18.79
CA VAL A 341 -15.08 5.22 -18.11
C VAL A 341 -14.70 4.10 -19.07
N GLN A 342 -15.02 4.23 -20.36
CA GLN A 342 -14.67 3.22 -21.37
C GLN A 342 -13.16 3.19 -21.69
N GLN A 343 -12.40 4.26 -21.41
CA GLN A 343 -10.97 4.33 -21.73
C GLN A 343 -10.04 3.79 -20.63
N THR A 344 -10.54 3.62 -19.40
CA THR A 344 -9.76 3.16 -18.24
C THR A 344 -10.05 1.72 -17.82
N GLU A 345 -10.99 1.03 -18.49
CA GLU A 345 -11.22 -0.40 -18.27
C GLU A 345 -10.04 -1.22 -18.81
N GLY A 346 -9.31 -1.90 -17.91
CA GLY A 346 -8.19 -2.77 -18.28
C GLY A 346 -6.84 -2.08 -18.43
N LYS A 347 -6.73 -0.82 -18.01
CA LYS A 347 -5.48 -0.04 -17.97
C LYS A 347 -5.16 0.41 -16.54
N MET A 348 -3.87 0.47 -16.21
CA MET A 348 -3.33 0.86 -14.90
C MET A 348 -2.59 2.20 -15.06
N SER A 349 -2.84 3.16 -14.17
CA SER A 349 -2.10 4.43 -14.21
C SER A 349 -0.68 4.29 -13.63
N TYR A 350 0.21 5.24 -13.95
CA TYR A 350 1.56 5.32 -13.34
C TYR A 350 1.56 5.20 -11.80
N THR A 351 0.62 5.86 -11.13
CA THR A 351 0.50 5.80 -9.67
C THR A 351 0.10 4.41 -9.16
N GLU A 352 -0.70 3.66 -9.92
CA GLU A 352 -1.05 2.28 -9.58
C GLU A 352 0.11 1.33 -9.90
N PHE A 353 0.88 1.61 -10.94
CA PHE A 353 2.12 0.87 -11.23
C PHE A 353 3.15 1.01 -10.12
N VAL A 354 3.30 2.21 -9.53
CA VAL A 354 4.16 2.40 -8.35
C VAL A 354 3.75 1.46 -7.21
N TRP A 355 2.45 1.30 -6.97
CA TRP A 355 1.94 0.37 -5.94
C TRP A 355 2.21 -1.09 -6.30
N PHE A 356 2.03 -1.45 -7.57
CA PHE A 356 2.35 -2.76 -8.08
C PHE A 356 3.83 -3.10 -7.87
N LEU A 357 4.74 -2.25 -8.35
CA LEU A 357 6.19 -2.51 -8.30
C LEU A 357 6.69 -2.59 -6.85
N LEU A 358 6.27 -1.67 -5.98
CA LEU A 358 6.61 -1.73 -4.54
C LEU A 358 6.06 -2.99 -3.86
N SER A 359 4.96 -3.56 -4.34
CA SER A 359 4.38 -4.79 -3.80
C SER A 359 5.04 -6.04 -4.37
N GLU A 360 5.48 -6.00 -5.62
CA GLU A 360 6.15 -7.10 -6.32
C GLU A 360 7.55 -7.34 -5.76
N GLU A 361 8.32 -6.27 -5.56
CA GLU A 361 9.72 -6.38 -5.15
C GLU A 361 9.90 -6.71 -3.66
N ASP A 362 9.07 -6.13 -2.77
CA ASP A 362 9.05 -6.48 -1.35
C ASP A 362 7.70 -7.07 -0.91
N LYS A 363 7.53 -8.38 -1.13
CA LYS A 363 6.35 -9.14 -0.72
C LYS A 363 6.22 -9.36 0.79
N ASN A 364 7.23 -8.96 1.57
CA ASN A 364 7.20 -9.02 3.04
C ASN A 364 6.69 -7.72 3.67
N HIS A 365 6.67 -6.62 2.90
CA HIS A 365 6.07 -5.37 3.34
C HIS A 365 4.59 -5.59 3.73
N PRO A 366 4.11 -5.08 4.89
CA PRO A 366 2.74 -5.32 5.32
C PRO A 366 1.67 -4.83 4.32
N THR A 367 1.98 -3.84 3.48
CA THR A 367 1.09 -3.39 2.38
C THR A 367 1.11 -4.36 1.22
N ALA A 368 2.28 -4.93 0.87
CA ALA A 368 2.40 -5.92 -0.19
C ALA A 368 1.63 -7.20 0.17
N ILE A 369 1.71 -7.63 1.43
CA ILE A 369 0.92 -8.77 1.93
C ILE A 369 -0.58 -8.51 1.74
N GLU A 370 -1.04 -7.30 2.07
CA GLU A 370 -2.44 -6.89 1.85
C GLU A 370 -2.79 -6.80 0.35
N TYR A 371 -1.86 -6.33 -0.48
CA TYR A 371 -2.01 -6.20 -1.93
C TYR A 371 -2.22 -7.57 -2.58
N TRP A 372 -1.29 -8.51 -2.33
CA TRP A 372 -1.36 -9.85 -2.92
C TRP A 372 -2.49 -10.68 -2.34
N PHE A 373 -2.77 -10.56 -1.04
CA PHE A 373 -3.93 -11.22 -0.44
C PHE A 373 -5.23 -10.80 -1.10
N ARG A 374 -5.44 -9.50 -1.37
CA ARG A 374 -6.62 -9.00 -2.11
C ARG A 374 -6.69 -9.56 -3.53
N CYS A 375 -5.56 -9.74 -4.19
CA CYS A 375 -5.54 -10.34 -5.52
C CYS A 375 -5.88 -11.85 -5.48
N MET A 376 -5.39 -12.58 -4.47
CA MET A 376 -5.62 -14.01 -4.32
C MET A 376 -7.01 -14.37 -3.80
N ASP A 377 -7.59 -13.52 -2.94
CA ASP A 377 -8.96 -13.65 -2.43
C ASP A 377 -9.94 -13.33 -3.57
N LEU A 378 -10.44 -14.38 -4.24
CA LEU A 378 -11.25 -14.29 -5.45
C LEU A 378 -12.67 -13.86 -5.12
N ASP A 379 -13.23 -14.38 -4.02
CA ASP A 379 -14.60 -14.13 -3.60
C ASP A 379 -14.73 -12.97 -2.59
N GLY A 380 -13.62 -12.54 -1.98
CA GLY A 380 -13.58 -11.42 -1.05
C GLY A 380 -14.08 -11.76 0.35
N ASP A 381 -14.09 -13.05 0.73
CA ASP A 381 -14.59 -13.50 2.03
C ASP A 381 -13.58 -13.26 3.19
N GLY A 382 -12.35 -12.87 2.86
CA GLY A 382 -11.27 -12.58 3.81
C GLY A 382 -10.43 -13.80 4.19
N TYR A 383 -10.57 -14.93 3.50
CA TYR A 383 -9.76 -16.14 3.66
C TYR A 383 -9.35 -16.69 2.29
N LEU A 384 -8.16 -17.29 2.21
CA LEU A 384 -7.76 -18.09 1.06
C LEU A 384 -8.19 -19.53 1.29
N SER A 385 -9.11 -19.98 0.44
CA SER A 385 -9.61 -21.35 0.36
C SER A 385 -8.70 -22.23 -0.49
N MET A 386 -8.81 -23.55 -0.32
CA MET A 386 -8.05 -24.52 -1.13
C MET A 386 -8.32 -24.36 -2.63
N TYR A 387 -9.55 -24.01 -3.01
CA TYR A 387 -9.93 -23.78 -4.40
C TYR A 387 -9.17 -22.59 -5.01
N GLU A 388 -9.02 -21.50 -4.27
CA GLU A 388 -8.30 -20.32 -4.77
C GLU A 388 -6.81 -20.59 -4.90
N LEU A 389 -6.23 -21.32 -3.94
CA LEU A 389 -4.82 -21.73 -4.00
C LEU A 389 -4.57 -22.66 -5.20
N GLU A 390 -5.43 -23.66 -5.40
CA GLU A 390 -5.37 -24.57 -6.55
C GLU A 390 -5.51 -23.80 -7.87
N TYR A 391 -6.41 -22.81 -7.93
CA TYR A 391 -6.59 -21.95 -9.09
C TYR A 391 -5.32 -21.18 -9.47
N PHE A 392 -4.52 -20.68 -8.54
CA PHE A 392 -3.25 -20.04 -8.93
C PHE A 392 -2.17 -21.09 -9.25
N TYR A 393 -2.10 -22.16 -8.45
CA TYR A 393 -1.08 -23.18 -8.59
C TYR A 393 -1.17 -23.98 -9.90
N GLU A 394 -2.37 -24.25 -10.42
CA GLU A 394 -2.55 -24.96 -11.69
C GLU A 394 -1.88 -24.23 -12.88
N GLU A 395 -1.83 -22.90 -12.87
CA GLU A 395 -1.07 -22.17 -13.89
C GLU A 395 0.44 -22.28 -13.66
N GLN A 396 0.89 -22.19 -12.40
CA GLN A 396 2.31 -22.37 -12.08
C GLN A 396 2.82 -23.75 -12.49
N LEU A 397 2.05 -24.82 -12.24
CA LEU A 397 2.38 -26.18 -12.68
C LEU A 397 2.62 -26.24 -14.18
N ARG A 398 1.67 -25.72 -14.99
CA ARG A 398 1.81 -25.68 -16.45
C ARG A 398 3.05 -24.89 -16.92
N ARG A 399 3.39 -23.81 -16.22
CA ARG A 399 4.57 -23.00 -16.56
C ARG A 399 5.88 -23.70 -16.20
N MET A 400 5.94 -24.40 -15.05
CA MET A 400 7.09 -25.20 -14.65
C MET A 400 7.30 -26.40 -15.58
N GLU A 401 6.21 -27.11 -15.94
CA GLU A 401 6.24 -28.21 -16.91
C GLU A 401 6.74 -27.76 -18.28
N ALA A 402 6.38 -26.54 -18.73
CA ALA A 402 6.83 -25.99 -19.99
C ALA A 402 8.35 -25.74 -20.05
N ILE A 403 8.99 -25.55 -18.90
CA ILE A 403 10.46 -25.39 -18.77
C ILE A 403 11.14 -26.74 -18.51
N GLY A 404 10.36 -27.82 -18.32
CA GLY A 404 10.86 -29.16 -18.07
C GLY A 404 11.27 -29.43 -16.62
N LEU A 405 10.71 -28.69 -15.66
CA LEU A 405 10.93 -28.92 -14.23
C LEU A 405 9.96 -29.97 -13.70
N ASP A 406 10.45 -30.84 -12.82
CA ASP A 406 9.62 -31.77 -12.08
C ASP A 406 8.82 -30.99 -11.01
N THR A 407 7.50 -31.05 -11.12
CA THR A 407 6.60 -30.28 -10.25
C THR A 407 6.06 -31.11 -9.09
N LEU A 408 5.80 -30.44 -7.96
CA LEU A 408 5.14 -31.04 -6.82
C LEU A 408 3.62 -31.06 -7.05
N PRO A 409 2.92 -32.18 -6.75
CA PRO A 409 1.46 -32.18 -6.75
C PRO A 409 0.89 -31.13 -5.80
N PHE A 410 -0.29 -30.59 -6.13
CA PHE A 410 -0.92 -29.54 -5.31
C PHE A 410 -1.14 -29.97 -3.85
N GLU A 411 -1.51 -31.22 -3.59
CA GLU A 411 -1.72 -31.72 -2.22
C GLU A 411 -0.46 -31.63 -1.36
N ASP A 412 0.70 -31.95 -1.94
CA ASP A 412 2.00 -31.89 -1.25
C ASP A 412 2.44 -30.43 -1.04
N CYS A 413 2.30 -29.59 -2.08
CA CYS A 413 2.57 -28.16 -1.99
C CYS A 413 1.69 -27.49 -0.93
N LEU A 414 0.40 -27.82 -0.90
CA LEU A 414 -0.55 -27.28 0.07
C LEU A 414 -0.15 -27.66 1.50
N CYS A 415 0.26 -28.91 1.73
CA CYS A 415 0.75 -29.33 3.05
C CYS A 415 1.97 -28.51 3.49
N GLN A 416 2.96 -28.32 2.61
CA GLN A 416 4.13 -27.50 2.91
C GLN A 416 3.76 -26.05 3.24
N MET A 417 2.85 -25.44 2.47
CA MET A 417 2.40 -24.08 2.72
C MET A 417 1.61 -23.95 4.02
N LEU A 418 0.75 -24.93 4.34
CA LEU A 418 -0.01 -24.94 5.58
C LEU A 418 0.88 -25.13 6.81
N ASP A 419 1.92 -25.97 6.71
CA ASP A 419 2.91 -26.15 7.77
C ASP A 419 3.73 -24.88 7.99
N MET A 420 4.10 -24.17 6.91
CA MET A 420 4.83 -22.91 6.98
C MET A 420 4.00 -21.77 7.60
N ILE A 421 2.72 -21.64 7.22
CA ILE A 421 1.86 -20.54 7.68
C ILE A 421 1.26 -20.82 9.05
N HIS A 422 0.98 -22.10 9.33
CA HIS A 422 0.31 -22.57 10.53
C HIS A 422 -0.97 -21.75 10.83
N PRO A 423 -2.00 -21.80 9.94
CA PRO A 423 -3.19 -20.99 10.08
C PRO A 423 -3.97 -21.34 11.35
N VAL A 424 -4.61 -20.32 11.95
CA VAL A 424 -5.42 -20.51 13.18
C VAL A 424 -6.62 -21.44 12.92
N ILE A 425 -7.21 -21.35 11.73
CA ILE A 425 -8.31 -22.21 11.29
C ILE A 425 -7.75 -23.20 10.26
N PRO A 426 -7.80 -24.52 10.52
CA PRO A 426 -7.31 -25.51 9.57
C PRO A 426 -7.97 -25.37 8.20
N GLY A 427 -7.16 -25.37 7.14
CA GLY A 427 -7.62 -25.29 5.75
C GLY A 427 -8.13 -23.92 5.30
N LYS A 428 -7.98 -22.86 6.12
CA LYS A 428 -8.32 -21.48 5.75
C LYS A 428 -7.20 -20.52 6.16
N ILE A 429 -6.60 -19.83 5.21
CA ILE A 429 -5.51 -18.89 5.47
C ILE A 429 -6.09 -17.48 5.54
N SER A 430 -6.00 -16.80 6.69
CA SER A 430 -6.38 -15.40 6.78
C SER A 430 -5.19 -14.46 6.51
N LEU A 431 -5.49 -13.20 6.17
CA LEU A 431 -4.47 -12.15 6.05
C LEU A 431 -3.62 -12.01 7.33
N ASN A 432 -4.24 -12.22 8.50
CA ASN A 432 -3.55 -12.14 9.77
C ASN A 432 -2.60 -13.32 10.01
N ASP A 433 -2.87 -14.49 9.42
CA ASP A 433 -1.97 -15.63 9.48
C ASP A 433 -0.71 -15.37 8.65
N LEU A 434 -0.88 -14.86 7.41
CA LEU A 434 0.24 -14.46 6.55
C LEU A 434 1.12 -13.39 7.20
N LYS A 435 0.52 -12.36 7.80
CA LYS A 435 1.31 -11.33 8.52
C LYS A 435 2.10 -11.86 9.71
N LYS A 436 1.73 -13.00 10.29
CA LYS A 436 2.42 -13.61 11.43
C LYS A 436 3.53 -14.57 11.00
N CYS A 437 3.39 -15.25 9.87
CA CYS A 437 4.34 -16.28 9.45
C CYS A 437 5.71 -15.70 9.03
N LYS A 438 5.76 -14.42 8.62
CA LYS A 438 6.96 -13.71 8.12
C LYS A 438 7.64 -14.35 6.89
N MET A 439 7.07 -15.42 6.34
CA MET A 439 7.56 -16.13 5.15
C MET A 439 6.63 -15.89 3.95
N THR A 440 6.09 -14.67 3.85
CA THR A 440 5.05 -14.33 2.88
C THR A 440 5.58 -14.26 1.45
N SER A 441 6.83 -13.83 1.25
CA SER A 441 7.45 -13.84 -0.08
C SER A 441 7.43 -15.22 -0.70
N ILE A 442 7.90 -16.24 0.02
CA ILE A 442 7.93 -17.64 -0.43
C ILE A 442 6.52 -18.12 -0.77
N PHE A 443 5.56 -17.90 0.13
CA PHE A 443 4.17 -18.27 -0.11
C PHE A 443 3.63 -17.68 -1.42
N PHE A 444 3.77 -16.37 -1.61
CA PHE A 444 3.26 -15.70 -2.79
C PHE A 444 3.98 -16.12 -4.07
N ASP A 445 5.31 -16.22 -4.03
CA ASP A 445 6.11 -16.60 -5.18
C ASP A 445 5.75 -18.03 -5.66
N THR A 446 5.54 -18.98 -4.74
CA THR A 446 5.07 -20.34 -5.06
C THR A 446 3.78 -20.35 -5.90
N PHE A 447 2.83 -19.47 -5.62
CA PHE A 447 1.53 -19.47 -6.30
C PHE A 447 1.49 -18.67 -7.60
N PHE A 448 2.37 -17.68 -7.81
CA PHE A 448 2.23 -16.84 -9.01
C PHE A 448 3.50 -16.17 -9.55
N ASN A 449 4.65 -16.23 -8.89
CA ASN A 449 5.90 -15.69 -9.43
C ASN A 449 6.91 -16.83 -9.67
N LEU A 450 7.07 -17.22 -10.93
CA LEU A 450 7.91 -18.35 -11.29
C LEU A 450 9.40 -18.09 -11.10
N GLU A 451 9.88 -16.92 -11.51
CA GLU A 451 11.30 -16.57 -11.43
C GLU A 451 11.78 -16.56 -9.98
N LYS A 452 11.10 -15.79 -9.11
CA LYS A 452 11.45 -15.70 -7.69
C LYS A 452 11.23 -17.03 -6.96
N TYR A 453 10.27 -17.86 -7.41
CA TYR A 453 10.12 -19.22 -6.89
C TYR A 453 11.36 -20.09 -7.16
N LEU A 454 11.91 -20.04 -8.39
CA LEU A 454 13.12 -20.79 -8.74
C LEU A 454 14.33 -20.32 -7.94
N ASP A 455 14.43 -19.03 -7.66
CA ASP A 455 15.48 -18.49 -6.81
C ASP A 455 15.39 -19.02 -5.38
N HIS A 456 14.18 -19.13 -4.81
CA HIS A 456 13.99 -19.69 -3.47
C HIS A 456 14.35 -21.18 -3.39
N GLU A 457 14.01 -21.96 -4.42
CA GLU A 457 14.34 -23.39 -4.50
C GLU A 457 15.85 -23.63 -4.62
N GLN A 458 16.58 -22.75 -5.30
CA GLN A 458 18.04 -22.84 -5.46
C GLN A 458 18.80 -22.28 -4.24
N ARG A 459 18.15 -21.48 -3.40
CA ARG A 459 18.78 -20.84 -2.23
C ARG A 459 18.94 -21.84 -1.09
N ASP A 460 20.11 -21.84 -0.46
CA ASP A 460 20.41 -22.70 0.68
C ASP A 460 19.36 -22.52 1.80
N PRO A 461 18.71 -23.59 2.30
CA PRO A 461 17.74 -23.53 3.41
C PRO A 461 18.24 -22.82 4.68
N PHE A 462 19.57 -22.70 4.86
CA PHE A 462 20.18 -22.04 6.00
C PHE A 462 20.56 -20.57 5.77
N ALA A 463 20.44 -20.04 4.55
CA ALA A 463 20.75 -18.63 4.25
C ALA A 463 19.72 -17.65 4.84
N SER A 464 18.44 -17.99 4.78
CA SER A 464 17.32 -17.16 5.29
C SER A 464 17.35 -16.96 6.82
N THR A 465 18.05 -17.81 7.57
CA THR A 465 18.19 -17.67 9.04
C THR A 465 19.26 -16.63 9.43
N ARG A 466 20.14 -16.25 8.51
CA ARG A 466 21.20 -15.25 8.75
C ARG A 466 20.76 -13.82 8.47
N ASP A 467 19.69 -13.65 7.70
CA ASP A 467 19.17 -12.34 7.27
C ASP A 467 18.10 -11.77 8.22
N HIS A 468 17.79 -12.44 9.34
CA HIS A 468 16.75 -12.01 10.27
C HIS A 468 17.34 -11.26 11.49
N ASP A 469 17.44 -9.94 11.38
CA ASP A 469 17.81 -9.04 12.49
C ASP A 469 16.52 -8.62 13.24
N PRO A 470 16.44 -8.69 14.59
CA PRO A 470 15.16 -8.60 15.30
C PRO A 470 14.56 -7.19 15.40
N ASP A 471 15.32 -6.15 15.02
CA ASP A 471 14.85 -4.77 15.05
C ASP A 471 14.13 -4.46 13.73
N GLY A 472 12.86 -4.03 13.81
CA GLY A 472 11.93 -3.82 12.69
C GLY A 472 12.29 -2.72 11.67
N GLN A 473 13.58 -2.57 11.36
CA GLN A 473 14.17 -1.75 10.30
C GLN A 473 14.23 -2.49 8.94
N GLU A 474 13.91 -3.79 8.90
CA GLU A 474 14.02 -4.65 7.70
C GLU A 474 13.07 -4.28 6.56
N VAL A 475 11.91 -3.68 6.87
CA VAL A 475 10.81 -3.43 5.91
C VAL A 475 11.16 -2.38 4.83
N CYS A 476 12.23 -1.61 5.01
CA CYS A 476 12.77 -0.73 3.96
C CYS A 476 14.04 -1.31 3.31
N ASN A 477 14.73 -2.26 3.94
CA ASN A 477 16.07 -2.69 3.49
C ASN A 477 16.02 -3.46 2.15
N TYR A 478 15.00 -4.31 1.92
CA TYR A 478 14.90 -5.05 0.66
C TYR A 478 14.64 -4.15 -0.55
N TRP A 479 13.65 -3.26 -0.45
CA TRP A 479 13.37 -2.29 -1.50
C TRP A 479 14.56 -1.34 -1.72
N ASP A 480 15.15 -0.82 -0.64
CA ASP A 480 16.27 0.12 -0.73
C ASP A 480 17.48 -0.55 -1.42
N ARG A 481 17.76 -1.82 -1.09
CA ARG A 481 18.82 -2.61 -1.72
C ARG A 481 18.54 -2.87 -3.20
N PHE A 482 17.34 -3.34 -3.54
CA PHE A 482 16.94 -3.59 -4.93
C PHE A 482 17.05 -2.31 -5.76
N ALA A 483 16.53 -1.20 -5.25
CA ALA A 483 16.57 0.07 -5.97
C ALA A 483 18.01 0.58 -6.15
N ALA A 484 18.91 0.37 -5.19
CA ALA A 484 20.32 0.72 -5.34
C ALA A 484 21.01 -0.15 -6.42
N GLU A 485 20.80 -1.46 -6.39
CA GLU A 485 21.37 -2.41 -7.36
C GLU A 485 20.87 -2.11 -8.79
N GLU A 486 19.55 -1.93 -8.98
CA GLU A 486 18.97 -1.60 -10.29
C GLU A 486 19.39 -0.21 -10.78
N TYR A 487 19.49 0.77 -9.88
CA TYR A 487 19.96 2.10 -10.26
C TYR A 487 21.40 2.05 -10.78
N GLU A 488 22.27 1.30 -10.11
CA GLU A 488 23.66 1.11 -10.54
C GLU A 488 23.74 0.45 -11.93
N LEU A 489 22.88 -0.56 -12.18
CA LEU A 489 22.78 -1.21 -13.49
C LEU A 489 22.29 -0.23 -14.58
N LEU A 490 21.23 0.52 -14.34
CA LEU A 490 20.69 1.49 -15.29
C LEU A 490 21.71 2.57 -15.65
N VAL A 491 22.45 3.08 -14.65
CA VAL A 491 23.53 4.05 -14.88
C VAL A 491 24.69 3.41 -15.65
N ALA A 492 25.03 2.15 -15.38
CA ALA A 492 26.06 1.44 -16.13
C ALA A 492 25.67 1.20 -17.59
N GLU A 493 24.40 0.89 -17.86
CA GLU A 493 23.86 0.73 -19.22
C GLU A 493 23.82 2.07 -19.98
N GLU A 494 23.45 3.16 -19.33
CA GLU A 494 23.48 4.51 -19.94
C GLU A 494 24.92 4.89 -20.33
N ASN A 495 25.89 4.68 -19.42
CA ASN A 495 27.30 4.93 -19.70
C ASN A 495 27.89 3.98 -20.76
N GLY A 496 27.39 2.73 -20.83
CA GLY A 496 27.77 1.74 -21.83
C GLY A 496 27.19 2.05 -23.21
N ASN A 497 25.95 2.53 -23.27
CA ASN A 497 25.28 3.00 -24.48
C ASN A 497 25.87 4.31 -24.98
N GLU A 498 26.30 5.23 -24.11
CA GLU A 498 27.08 6.41 -24.51
C GLU A 498 28.44 6.01 -25.10
N GLN A 499 29.10 4.98 -24.57
CA GLN A 499 30.34 4.46 -25.16
C GLN A 499 30.09 3.73 -26.48
N GLN A 500 28.98 2.98 -26.62
CA GLN A 500 28.60 2.32 -27.86
C GLN A 500 28.13 3.32 -28.93
N GLU A 501 27.39 4.36 -28.55
CA GLU A 501 27.04 5.49 -29.41
C GLU A 501 28.29 6.29 -29.77
N GLN A 502 29.20 6.59 -28.85
CA GLN A 502 30.49 7.23 -29.18
C GLN A 502 31.37 6.34 -30.04
N MET A 503 31.33 5.02 -29.89
CA MET A 503 32.04 4.08 -30.74
C MET A 503 31.38 3.96 -32.11
N LEU A 504 30.05 4.00 -32.20
CA LEU A 504 29.28 4.09 -33.46
C LEU A 504 29.48 5.44 -34.14
N HIS A 505 29.56 6.54 -33.40
CA HIS A 505 29.83 7.89 -33.90
C HIS A 505 31.29 8.02 -34.34
N THR A 506 32.23 7.38 -33.64
CA THR A 506 33.62 7.19 -34.08
C THR A 506 33.66 6.31 -35.32
N ILE A 507 32.78 5.29 -35.40
CA ILE A 507 32.65 4.38 -36.54
C ILE A 507 32.13 5.05 -37.81
N VAL A 508 31.11 5.88 -37.64
CA VAL A 508 30.56 6.74 -38.68
C VAL A 508 31.57 7.85 -39.01
N SER A 509 32.30 8.39 -38.03
CA SER A 509 33.32 9.43 -38.24
C SER A 509 34.56 8.92 -38.98
N TRP A 510 34.99 7.65 -38.82
CA TRP A 510 36.08 7.09 -39.63
C TRP A 510 35.65 6.68 -41.04
N LYS A 511 34.35 6.48 -41.28
CA LYS A 511 33.79 6.27 -42.63
C LYS A 511 33.50 7.56 -43.41
N LEU A 512 33.53 8.73 -42.77
CA LEU A 512 33.21 10.03 -43.37
C LEU A 512 34.41 11.00 -43.51
N SER A 513 35.64 10.54 -43.30
CA SER A 513 36.83 11.37 -43.51
C SER A 513 37.31 11.30 -44.98
N PRO A 514 37.44 12.42 -45.71
CA PRO A 514 37.70 12.43 -47.15
C PRO A 514 39.20 12.45 -47.42
N ASN A 515 39.72 11.42 -48.10
CA ASN A 515 40.99 11.50 -48.83
C ASN A 515 41.16 10.31 -49.77
N VAL A 516 40.52 10.34 -50.95
CA VAL A 516 41.12 9.87 -52.20
C VAL A 516 40.48 10.67 -53.36
N ASP A 517 41.16 11.71 -53.83
CA ASP A 517 41.00 12.16 -55.21
C ASP A 517 41.85 11.24 -56.10
N ILE A 518 41.27 10.72 -57.20
CA ILE A 518 41.89 10.55 -58.53
C ILE A 518 40.92 9.83 -59.51
N LEU A 519 40.47 10.62 -60.50
CA LEU A 519 40.23 10.33 -61.93
C LEU A 519 38.97 9.57 -62.46
N ILE A 520 38.18 10.38 -63.20
CA ILE A 520 37.56 10.13 -64.52
C ILE A 520 36.14 9.51 -64.55
N ASP A 521 35.18 10.43 -64.69
CA ASP A 521 34.17 10.58 -65.76
C ASP A 521 33.03 9.55 -65.98
N ASN A 522 31.85 10.16 -66.19
CA ASN A 522 30.61 9.71 -66.82
C ASN A 522 29.47 8.99 -66.05
N SER A 523 28.31 9.65 -66.21
CA SER A 523 26.91 9.18 -66.17
C SER A 523 26.12 9.28 -64.86
N MET A 524 25.25 10.29 -64.85
CA MET A 524 23.78 10.22 -64.72
C MET A 524 23.13 9.02 -64.00
N ASP A 525 22.16 9.37 -63.13
CA ASP A 525 20.90 8.69 -62.78
C ASP A 525 20.79 7.75 -61.54
N MET A 526 20.15 8.32 -60.51
CA MET A 526 18.93 7.85 -59.82
C MET A 526 18.93 6.54 -58.98
N VAL A 527 18.88 6.74 -57.65
CA VAL A 527 17.84 6.27 -56.69
C VAL A 527 17.31 4.82 -56.82
N LYS A 528 17.61 3.96 -55.82
CA LYS A 528 16.62 3.13 -55.06
C LYS A 528 17.27 2.19 -54.02
N ASP A 529 16.49 1.90 -52.98
CA ASP A 529 16.54 0.76 -52.04
C ASP A 529 17.31 0.88 -50.72
N SER A 530 16.68 1.60 -49.78
CA SER A 530 16.98 1.57 -48.33
C SER A 530 16.25 0.46 -47.56
N ASN A 531 15.67 -0.55 -48.23
CA ASN A 531 14.87 -1.60 -47.58
C ASN A 531 15.54 -2.99 -47.55
N SER A 532 16.83 -3.12 -47.89
CA SER A 532 17.50 -4.43 -47.97
C SER A 532 18.40 -4.77 -46.77
N LEU A 533 18.60 -3.88 -45.79
CA LEU A 533 19.53 -4.12 -44.67
C LEU A 533 18.88 -4.68 -43.39
N MET A 534 17.54 -4.66 -43.28
CA MET A 534 16.86 -5.17 -42.08
C MET A 534 16.70 -6.70 -42.07
N ASN A 535 16.70 -7.36 -43.24
CA ASN A 535 16.48 -8.82 -43.32
C ASN A 535 17.77 -9.66 -43.14
N SER A 536 18.94 -9.05 -43.01
CA SER A 536 20.20 -9.79 -42.79
C SER A 536 20.60 -9.90 -41.31
N LEU A 537 19.88 -9.24 -40.39
CA LEU A 537 20.17 -9.30 -38.95
C LEU A 537 19.45 -10.47 -38.23
N ASP A 538 18.35 -10.97 -38.79
CA ASP A 538 17.57 -12.06 -38.17
C ASP A 538 18.22 -13.46 -38.33
N ILE A 539 19.22 -13.62 -39.20
CA ILE A 539 19.85 -14.93 -39.46
C ILE A 539 21.05 -15.19 -38.53
N TYR A 540 21.63 -14.16 -37.89
CA TYR A 540 22.84 -14.34 -37.07
C TYR A 540 22.58 -14.58 -35.57
N MET A 541 21.35 -14.32 -35.08
CA MET A 541 20.97 -14.57 -33.68
C MET A 541 20.45 -16.00 -33.41
N GLN A 542 20.26 -16.84 -34.44
CA GLN A 542 19.79 -18.22 -34.28
C GLN A 542 20.89 -19.29 -34.28
N GLN A 543 22.16 -18.93 -34.51
CA GLN A 543 23.27 -19.90 -34.60
C GLN A 543 24.18 -19.98 -33.36
N SER A 544 23.94 -19.23 -32.28
CA SER A 544 24.82 -19.25 -31.08
C SER A 544 24.30 -20.08 -29.90
N LYS A 545 23.28 -20.93 -30.07
CA LYS A 545 22.73 -21.76 -28.97
C LYS A 545 22.80 -23.28 -29.18
N HIS A 546 23.51 -23.77 -30.19
CA HIS A 546 23.80 -25.20 -30.33
C HIS A 546 25.27 -25.43 -30.70
N ASP A 547 26.14 -25.48 -29.70
CA ASP A 547 27.20 -26.49 -29.64
C ASP A 547 27.89 -26.48 -28.27
N SER A 548 27.58 -27.47 -27.43
CA SER A 548 28.44 -27.86 -26.32
C SER A 548 28.41 -29.38 -26.26
N GLY A 549 29.29 -30.01 -27.05
CA GLY A 549 29.53 -31.44 -27.06
C GLY A 549 31.00 -31.72 -27.34
N ASP A 550 31.66 -32.27 -26.31
CA ASP A 550 32.85 -33.14 -26.31
C ASP A 550 34.07 -32.80 -27.18
N THR A 551 35.25 -32.76 -26.55
CA THR A 551 36.31 -33.73 -26.87
C THR A 551 37.43 -33.75 -25.83
N ASP A 552 37.61 -34.94 -25.25
CA ASP A 552 38.83 -35.45 -24.60
C ASP A 552 40.09 -35.19 -25.44
N TYR A 553 41.23 -34.94 -24.78
CA TYR A 553 42.49 -35.63 -25.10
C TYR A 553 43.39 -35.73 -23.86
N ALA A 554 43.75 -36.97 -23.57
CA ALA A 554 44.67 -37.43 -22.55
C ALA A 554 46.16 -37.27 -22.94
N ASP A 555 47.00 -37.72 -22.00
CA ASP A 555 48.44 -38.03 -22.04
C ASP A 555 49.43 -36.89 -21.73
N SER A 556 50.50 -37.11 -20.96
CA SER A 556 50.96 -38.20 -20.09
C SER A 556 52.31 -37.74 -19.52
N ASP A 557 52.68 -38.24 -18.35
CA ASP A 557 54.05 -38.43 -17.83
C ASP A 557 55.01 -37.23 -17.80
N ASN A 558 55.34 -36.77 -16.58
CA ASN A 558 56.52 -37.20 -15.79
C ASN A 558 56.69 -36.35 -14.52
#